data_AF-A0A1F3KL41-F1
#
_entry.id   AF-A0A1F3KL41-F1
#
_cell.length_a   1.000
_cell.length_b   1.000
_cell.length_c   1.000
_cell.angle_alpha   90.00
_cell.angle_beta   90.00
_cell.angle_gamma   90.00
#
_symmetry.space_group_name_H-M   'P 1'
#
loop_
_entity.id
_entity.type
_entity.pdbx_description
1 polymer ?
#
loop_
_entity_poly.entity_id
_entity_poly.type
_entity_poly.pdbx_seq_one_letter_code
_entity_poly.pdbx_strand_id
1 'polypeptide(L)'
;MLLFLNFPQEQAENPLQQQNRVGNILKFNFMKKSTWIIGLSAAILVLLGVAFKVHHWPGASIIILIGSASLSVYGLLLYMEKKLLADTLVKKIVNICTTVALFIIPLSFLFKVQPWPGASIGLHVSHVLILLMIPLLIIHAVKEKEARKKLNFQNEAILFIALVAFSVFVWQTRISKQVLDSFILQDISVKKEIIYQKTKADDLFNTLESAVKSSGRAQSYLTKATDIRLKTDSLICYINELGNKMLSYWQEENPSMDSLMKFSEKENTYVSPLIMIIEGKGEILKSKLNAYTEAMDAVTNSRGKHMIELFFNTQDPQRKDTLETPRTWVTENFQHLPLIAVLINMNDMISHIRMLEAETMLYIQAIAAIEINSVPAEKKDKNNK
;
A
#
# COMPACT_ATOMS: atom_id res chain seq x y z
N MET A 1 -56.76 -75.78 -10.43
CA MET A 1 -55.37 -75.30 -10.59
C MET A 1 -55.41 -73.83 -10.98
N LEU A 2 -55.53 -72.94 -9.99
CA LEU A 2 -55.49 -71.49 -10.18
C LEU A 2 -54.35 -70.97 -9.31
N LEU A 3 -53.22 -70.67 -9.95
CA LEU A 3 -52.05 -70.05 -9.35
C LEU A 3 -52.39 -68.58 -9.03
N PHE A 4 -52.60 -68.28 -7.75
CA PHE A 4 -52.67 -66.89 -7.28
C PHE A 4 -51.26 -66.28 -7.33
N LEU A 5 -51.10 -65.29 -8.20
CA LEU A 5 -49.93 -64.42 -8.26
C LEU A 5 -49.87 -63.56 -7.00
N ASN A 6 -48.87 -63.81 -6.14
CA ASN A 6 -48.53 -62.95 -5.01
C ASN A 6 -47.92 -61.65 -5.55
N PHE A 7 -48.69 -60.57 -5.57
CA PHE A 7 -48.14 -59.23 -5.70
C PHE A 7 -47.57 -58.80 -4.34
N PRO A 8 -46.35 -58.24 -4.28
CA PRO A 8 -45.81 -57.73 -3.03
C PRO A 8 -46.65 -56.54 -2.56
N GLN A 9 -47.21 -56.64 -1.35
CA GLN A 9 -47.90 -55.53 -0.68
C GLN A 9 -46.90 -54.40 -0.43
N GLU A 10 -47.08 -53.28 -1.12
CA GLU A 10 -46.43 -52.02 -0.81
C GLU A 10 -46.91 -51.58 0.58
N GLN A 11 -46.06 -51.71 1.61
CA GLN A 11 -46.38 -51.27 2.96
C GLN A 11 -46.65 -49.77 2.94
N ALA A 12 -47.91 -49.36 3.16
CA ALA A 12 -48.28 -47.96 3.26
C ALA A 12 -47.47 -47.27 4.36
N GLU A 13 -46.66 -46.27 4.00
CA GLU A 13 -45.87 -45.47 4.95
C GLU A 13 -46.78 -44.90 6.04
N ASN A 14 -46.34 -44.97 7.31
CA ASN A 14 -47.11 -44.43 8.44
C ASN A 14 -47.34 -42.91 8.23
N PRO A 15 -48.53 -42.36 8.55
CA PRO A 15 -48.81 -40.91 8.45
C PRO A 15 -47.72 -40.01 9.04
N LEU A 16 -47.09 -40.42 10.15
CA LEU A 16 -45.97 -39.71 10.77
C LEU A 16 -44.70 -39.72 9.90
N GLN A 17 -44.40 -40.84 9.21
CA GLN A 17 -43.28 -40.94 8.28
C GLN A 17 -43.51 -40.08 7.03
N GLN A 18 -44.74 -40.07 6.53
CA GLN A 18 -45.13 -39.24 5.39
C GLN A 18 -45.06 -37.75 5.74
N GLN A 19 -45.54 -37.34 6.91
CA GLN A 19 -45.44 -35.96 7.40
C GLN A 19 -43.98 -35.53 7.61
N ASN A 20 -43.14 -36.39 8.19
CA ASN A 20 -41.71 -36.13 8.33
C ASN A 20 -41.01 -36.01 6.98
N ARG A 21 -41.39 -36.83 6.00
CA ARG A 21 -40.84 -36.79 4.63
C ARG A 21 -41.21 -35.47 3.93
N VAL A 22 -42.47 -35.06 3.98
CA VAL A 22 -42.92 -33.77 3.41
C VAL A 22 -42.23 -32.59 4.10
N GLY A 23 -42.12 -32.62 5.43
CA GLY A 23 -41.40 -31.60 6.20
C GLY A 23 -39.92 -31.50 5.82
N ASN A 24 -39.24 -32.63 5.62
CA ASN A 24 -37.85 -32.67 5.19
C ASN A 24 -37.66 -32.15 3.75
N ILE A 25 -38.59 -32.45 2.84
CA ILE A 25 -38.57 -31.93 1.46
C ILE A 25 -38.76 -30.41 1.45
N LEU A 26 -39.68 -29.88 2.25
CA LEU A 26 -39.90 -28.43 2.37
C LEU A 26 -38.67 -27.72 2.94
N LYS A 27 -38.07 -28.26 4.01
CA LYS A 27 -36.82 -27.73 4.59
C LYS A 27 -35.68 -27.76 3.56
N PHE A 28 -35.53 -28.84 2.81
CA PHE A 28 -34.51 -28.97 1.77
C PHE A 28 -34.70 -27.96 0.63
N ASN A 29 -35.93 -27.78 0.15
CA ASN A 29 -36.25 -26.79 -0.88
C ASN A 29 -36.05 -25.35 -0.40
N PHE A 30 -36.35 -25.07 0.87
CA PHE A 30 -36.08 -23.79 1.50
C PHE A 30 -34.57 -23.52 1.60
N MET A 31 -33.79 -24.50 2.08
CA MET A 31 -32.33 -24.42 2.14
C MET A 31 -31.72 -24.12 0.76
N LYS A 32 -32.14 -24.83 -0.29
CA LYS A 32 -31.68 -24.59 -1.67
C LYS A 32 -31.88 -23.16 -2.16
N LYS A 33 -33.10 -22.63 -1.97
CA LYS A 33 -33.42 -21.25 -2.36
C LYS A 33 -32.56 -20.25 -1.57
N SER A 34 -32.40 -20.48 -0.27
CA SER A 34 -31.56 -19.64 0.59
C SER A 34 -30.09 -19.67 0.17
N THR A 35 -29.52 -20.85 -0.10
CA THR A 35 -28.14 -21.02 -0.55
C THR A 35 -27.89 -20.24 -1.84
N TRP A 36 -28.81 -20.32 -2.81
CA TRP A 36 -28.69 -19.60 -4.07
C TRP A 36 -28.73 -18.07 -3.90
N ILE A 37 -29.66 -17.55 -3.09
CA ILE A 37 -29.78 -16.11 -2.81
C ILE A 37 -28.53 -15.59 -2.12
N ILE A 38 -28.04 -16.30 -1.09
CA ILE A 38 -26.84 -15.92 -0.35
C ILE A 38 -25.63 -15.91 -1.29
N GLY A 39 -25.43 -16.96 -2.10
CA GLY A 39 -24.33 -17.03 -3.05
C GLY A 39 -24.34 -15.89 -4.07
N LEU A 40 -25.51 -15.58 -4.65
CA LEU A 40 -25.67 -14.49 -5.61
C LEU A 40 -25.38 -13.13 -4.98
N SER A 41 -25.96 -12.86 -3.79
CA SER A 41 -25.73 -11.62 -3.05
C SER A 41 -24.25 -11.43 -2.69
N ALA A 42 -23.57 -12.50 -2.27
CA ALA A 42 -22.17 -12.48 -1.89
C ALA A 42 -21.27 -12.17 -3.11
N ALA A 43 -21.55 -12.77 -4.26
CA ALA A 43 -20.85 -12.48 -5.50
C ALA A 43 -21.02 -11.01 -5.94
N ILE A 44 -22.25 -10.48 -5.88
CA ILE A 44 -22.53 -9.07 -6.20
C ILE A 44 -21.79 -8.13 -5.25
N LEU A 45 -21.78 -8.42 -3.95
CA LEU A 45 -21.05 -7.61 -2.96
C LEU A 45 -19.55 -7.61 -3.22
N VAL A 46 -18.94 -8.76 -3.55
CA VAL A 46 -17.51 -8.80 -3.88
C VAL A 46 -17.22 -7.99 -5.16
N LEU A 47 -18.03 -8.13 -6.21
CA LEU A 47 -17.86 -7.37 -7.45
C LEU A 47 -18.01 -5.86 -7.24
N LEU A 48 -19.04 -5.42 -6.51
CA LEU A 48 -19.23 -4.03 -6.13
C LEU A 48 -18.07 -3.50 -5.29
N GLY A 49 -17.61 -4.29 -4.32
CA GLY A 49 -16.46 -3.94 -3.50
C GLY A 49 -15.18 -3.76 -4.31
N VAL A 50 -14.92 -4.66 -5.27
CA VAL A 50 -13.78 -4.54 -6.19
C VAL A 50 -13.92 -3.28 -7.06
N ALA A 51 -15.10 -3.00 -7.62
CA ALA A 51 -15.36 -1.79 -8.40
C ALA A 51 -15.12 -0.51 -7.57
N PHE A 52 -15.62 -0.48 -6.33
CA PHE A 52 -15.37 0.64 -5.41
C PHE A 52 -13.88 0.81 -5.14
N LYS A 53 -13.13 -0.29 -5.03
CA LYS A 53 -11.68 -0.24 -4.82
C LYS A 53 -10.93 0.30 -6.04
N VAL A 54 -11.34 -0.10 -7.24
CA VAL A 54 -10.80 0.41 -8.51
C VAL A 54 -11.08 1.91 -8.66
N HIS A 55 -12.27 2.38 -8.25
CA HIS A 55 -12.65 3.79 -8.30
C HIS A 55 -12.27 4.60 -7.05
N HIS A 56 -11.56 3.99 -6.08
CA HIS A 56 -11.16 4.62 -4.81
C HIS A 56 -12.33 5.17 -3.97
N TRP A 57 -13.52 4.59 -4.10
CA TRP A 57 -14.69 4.99 -3.32
C TRP A 57 -14.60 4.50 -1.86
N PRO A 58 -15.10 5.30 -0.90
CA PRO A 58 -15.07 4.93 0.52
C PRO A 58 -15.90 3.67 0.79
N GLY A 59 -15.50 2.90 1.80
CA GLY A 59 -16.21 1.67 2.21
C GLY A 59 -15.89 0.43 1.38
N ALA A 60 -15.07 0.52 0.33
CA ALA A 60 -14.66 -0.61 -0.51
C ALA A 60 -14.18 -1.82 0.33
N SER A 61 -13.32 -1.58 1.32
CA SER A 61 -12.79 -2.64 2.18
C SER A 61 -13.86 -3.37 2.99
N ILE A 62 -14.86 -2.66 3.51
CA ILE A 62 -15.95 -3.22 4.32
C ILE A 62 -16.86 -4.07 3.43
N ILE A 63 -17.20 -3.58 2.24
CA ILE A 63 -18.04 -4.30 1.27
C ILE A 63 -17.38 -5.61 0.85
N ILE A 64 -16.06 -5.57 0.54
CA ILE A 64 -15.29 -6.77 0.17
C ILE A 64 -15.22 -7.75 1.35
N LEU A 65 -15.02 -7.25 2.57
CA LEU A 65 -14.98 -8.10 3.77
C LEU A 65 -16.31 -8.86 3.97
N ILE A 66 -17.44 -8.14 3.90
CA ILE A 66 -18.77 -8.74 4.06
C ILE A 66 -19.07 -9.70 2.90
N GLY A 67 -18.74 -9.32 1.67
CA GLY A 67 -18.92 -10.17 0.48
C GLY A 67 -18.11 -11.47 0.57
N SER A 68 -16.82 -11.39 0.92
CA SER A 68 -15.96 -12.56 1.09
C SER A 68 -16.40 -13.45 2.25
N ALA A 69 -16.79 -12.87 3.39
CA ALA A 69 -17.32 -13.64 4.52
C ALA A 69 -18.63 -14.36 4.15
N SER A 70 -19.50 -13.70 3.38
CA SER A 70 -20.76 -14.29 2.89
C SER A 70 -20.50 -15.44 1.90
N LEU A 71 -19.46 -15.35 1.07
CA LEU A 71 -19.02 -16.47 0.20
C LEU A 71 -18.52 -17.68 1.01
N SER A 72 -17.81 -17.44 2.11
CA SER A 72 -17.39 -18.52 3.02
C SER A 72 -18.59 -19.22 3.66
N VAL A 73 -19.61 -18.47 4.08
CA VAL A 73 -20.88 -19.02 4.59
C VAL A 73 -21.62 -19.80 3.50
N TYR A 74 -21.67 -19.28 2.27
CA TYR A 74 -22.24 -19.98 1.12
C TYR A 74 -21.57 -21.34 0.87
N GLY A 75 -20.23 -21.41 0.96
CA GLY A 75 -19.50 -22.68 0.85
C GLY A 75 -19.95 -23.72 1.88
N LEU A 76 -20.18 -23.30 3.13
CA LEU A 76 -20.69 -24.17 4.20
C LEU A 76 -22.13 -24.65 3.92
N LEU A 77 -23.00 -23.78 3.41
CA LEU A 77 -24.38 -24.14 3.09
C LEU A 77 -24.45 -25.14 1.92
N LEU A 78 -23.62 -24.94 0.89
CA LEU A 78 -23.46 -25.89 -0.21
C LEU A 78 -22.96 -27.26 0.28
N TYR A 79 -22.02 -27.28 1.23
CA TYR A 79 -21.54 -28.53 1.82
C TYR A 79 -22.69 -29.32 2.45
N MET A 80 -23.53 -28.66 3.25
CA MET A 80 -24.68 -29.30 3.90
C MET A 80 -25.66 -29.87 2.88
N GLU A 81 -25.94 -29.13 1.80
CA GLU A 81 -26.82 -29.59 0.72
C GLU A 81 -26.24 -30.81 0.00
N LYS A 82 -24.97 -30.77 -0.41
CA LYS A 82 -24.31 -31.84 -1.15
C LYS A 82 -24.01 -33.07 -0.28
N LYS A 83 -23.81 -32.90 1.04
CA LYS A 83 -23.59 -34.00 2.01
C LYS A 83 -24.80 -34.93 2.05
N LEU A 84 -26.01 -34.39 1.93
CA LEU A 84 -27.26 -35.16 1.90
C LEU A 84 -27.43 -36.02 0.65
N LEU A 85 -26.64 -35.77 -0.40
CA LEU A 85 -26.76 -36.41 -1.72
C LEU A 85 -25.55 -37.28 -2.08
N ALA A 86 -24.58 -37.43 -1.15
CA ALA A 86 -23.30 -38.05 -1.42
C ALA A 86 -23.28 -39.53 -1.03
N ASP A 87 -23.61 -40.40 -1.99
CA ASP A 87 -23.71 -41.84 -1.76
C ASP A 87 -22.36 -42.58 -1.83
N THR A 88 -21.38 -42.02 -2.53
CA THR A 88 -20.06 -42.65 -2.74
C THR A 88 -18.94 -41.90 -2.02
N LEU A 89 -17.89 -42.64 -1.62
CA LEU A 89 -16.69 -42.07 -0.98
C LEU A 89 -16.05 -40.97 -1.83
N VAL A 90 -16.02 -41.18 -3.15
CA VAL A 90 -15.52 -40.23 -4.13
C VAL A 90 -16.34 -38.92 -4.11
N LYS A 91 -17.69 -38.99 -4.13
CA LYS A 91 -18.57 -37.81 -4.03
C LYS A 91 -18.40 -37.07 -2.70
N LYS A 92 -18.16 -37.78 -1.60
CA LYS A 92 -17.87 -37.19 -0.28
C LYS A 92 -16.55 -36.40 -0.29
N ILE A 93 -15.48 -36.98 -0.84
CA ILE A 93 -14.18 -36.29 -0.97
C ILE A 93 -14.31 -35.04 -1.82
N VAL A 94 -14.95 -35.13 -3.00
CA VAL A 94 -15.17 -33.97 -3.87
C VAL A 94 -15.90 -32.87 -3.12
N ASN A 95 -16.99 -33.20 -2.42
CA ASN A 95 -17.77 -32.21 -1.69
C ASN A 95 -16.93 -31.49 -0.61
N ILE A 96 -16.10 -32.23 0.14
CA ILE A 96 -15.20 -31.65 1.14
C ILE A 96 -14.18 -30.72 0.46
N CYS A 97 -13.50 -31.19 -0.59
CA CYS A 97 -12.49 -30.39 -1.29
C CYS A 97 -13.09 -29.12 -1.92
N THR A 98 -14.26 -29.21 -2.55
CA THR A 98 -14.95 -28.03 -3.12
C THR A 98 -15.35 -27.03 -2.03
N THR A 99 -15.78 -27.52 -0.86
CA THR A 99 -16.13 -26.65 0.29
C THR A 99 -14.90 -25.94 0.84
N VAL A 100 -13.80 -26.67 1.02
CA VAL A 100 -12.53 -26.11 1.49
C VAL A 100 -12.01 -25.07 0.49
N ALA A 101 -12.13 -25.34 -0.81
CA ALA A 101 -11.77 -24.38 -1.86
C ALA A 101 -12.62 -23.09 -1.76
N LEU A 102 -13.94 -23.22 -1.64
CA LEU A 102 -14.86 -22.08 -1.51
C LEU A 102 -14.62 -21.26 -0.23
N PHE A 103 -13.95 -21.81 0.78
CA PHE A 103 -13.55 -21.07 1.97
C PHE A 103 -12.18 -20.38 1.83
N ILE A 104 -11.19 -21.12 1.33
CA ILE A 104 -9.80 -20.64 1.24
C ILE A 104 -9.63 -19.55 0.17
N ILE A 105 -10.35 -19.66 -0.95
CA ILE A 105 -10.18 -18.76 -2.09
C ILE A 105 -10.67 -17.33 -1.76
N PRO A 106 -11.90 -17.09 -1.27
CA PRO A 106 -12.35 -15.74 -0.93
C PRO A 106 -11.54 -15.13 0.22
N LEU A 107 -11.06 -15.95 1.15
CA LEU A 107 -10.21 -15.53 2.24
C LEU A 107 -8.83 -15.07 1.74
N SER A 108 -8.23 -15.82 0.82
CA SER A 108 -6.96 -15.43 0.20
C SER A 108 -7.08 -14.18 -0.67
N PHE A 109 -8.22 -14.04 -1.38
CA PHE A 109 -8.55 -12.83 -2.11
C PHE A 109 -8.70 -11.63 -1.17
N LEU A 110 -9.40 -11.81 -0.04
CA LEU A 110 -9.54 -10.79 1.00
C LEU A 110 -8.18 -10.31 1.52
N PHE A 111 -7.26 -11.23 1.81
CA PHE A 111 -5.91 -10.91 2.27
C PHE A 111 -5.04 -10.26 1.17
N LYS A 112 -5.32 -10.50 -0.12
CA LYS A 112 -4.62 -9.78 -1.18
C LYS A 112 -5.14 -8.36 -1.32
N VAL A 113 -6.45 -8.21 -1.19
CA VAL A 113 -7.13 -6.93 -1.35
C VAL A 113 -6.88 -6.04 -0.14
N GLN A 114 -7.06 -6.54 1.09
CA GLN A 114 -6.61 -5.86 2.30
C GLN A 114 -5.11 -6.12 2.42
N PRO A 115 -4.22 -5.12 2.49
CA PRO A 115 -2.77 -5.32 2.45
C PRO A 115 -2.23 -5.95 3.75
N TRP A 116 -2.70 -7.16 4.06
CA TRP A 116 -2.37 -7.92 5.25
C TRP A 116 -1.18 -8.84 4.97
N PRO A 117 -0.33 -9.09 5.98
CA PRO A 117 0.83 -9.98 5.82
C PRO A 117 0.38 -11.42 5.46
N GLY A 118 1.18 -12.12 4.66
CA GLY A 118 0.90 -13.52 4.29
C GLY A 118 -0.07 -13.73 3.11
N ALA A 119 -0.63 -12.66 2.54
CA ALA A 119 -1.54 -12.71 1.39
C ALA A 119 -1.02 -13.52 0.19
N SER A 120 0.28 -13.39 -0.07
CA SER A 120 0.93 -14.12 -1.17
C SER A 120 0.80 -15.63 -0.98
N ILE A 121 1.10 -16.14 0.21
CA ILE A 121 1.09 -17.59 0.49
C ILE A 121 -0.32 -18.16 0.29
N GLY A 122 -1.34 -17.50 0.85
CA GLY A 122 -2.74 -17.92 0.72
C GLY A 122 -3.21 -17.96 -0.74
N LEU A 123 -2.82 -16.97 -1.55
CA LEU A 123 -3.13 -16.99 -2.98
C LEU A 123 -2.47 -18.16 -3.70
N HIS A 124 -1.20 -18.46 -3.46
CA HIS A 124 -0.54 -19.60 -4.12
C HIS A 124 -1.23 -20.92 -3.77
N VAL A 125 -1.55 -21.14 -2.49
CA VAL A 125 -2.32 -22.31 -2.02
C VAL A 125 -3.69 -22.38 -2.71
N SER A 126 -4.38 -21.24 -2.83
CA SER A 126 -5.68 -21.15 -3.51
C SER A 126 -5.61 -21.53 -4.98
N HIS A 127 -4.60 -21.04 -5.72
CA HIS A 127 -4.45 -21.36 -7.15
C HIS A 127 -4.15 -22.84 -7.37
N VAL A 128 -3.26 -23.44 -6.55
CA VAL A 128 -2.97 -24.88 -6.60
C VAL A 128 -4.24 -25.69 -6.34
N LEU A 129 -5.03 -25.29 -5.33
CA LEU A 129 -6.28 -25.97 -5.00
C LEU A 129 -7.32 -25.87 -6.13
N ILE A 130 -7.50 -24.71 -6.75
CA ILE A 130 -8.42 -24.55 -7.88
C ILE A 130 -7.97 -25.38 -9.08
N LEU A 131 -6.68 -25.33 -9.42
CA LEU A 131 -6.12 -26.11 -10.53
C LEU A 131 -6.33 -27.62 -10.35
N LEU A 132 -6.27 -28.12 -9.12
CA LEU A 132 -6.55 -29.53 -8.81
C LEU A 132 -8.06 -29.86 -8.89
N MET A 133 -8.94 -28.91 -8.54
CA MET A 133 -10.39 -29.11 -8.59
C MET A 133 -10.94 -29.19 -10.02
N ILE A 134 -10.39 -28.45 -10.97
CA ILE A 134 -10.86 -28.45 -12.37
C ILE A 134 -10.86 -29.85 -13.01
N PRO A 135 -9.74 -30.61 -13.08
CA PRO A 135 -9.73 -31.94 -13.68
C PRO A 135 -10.61 -32.92 -12.90
N LEU A 136 -10.66 -32.78 -11.57
CA LEU A 136 -11.51 -33.61 -10.72
C LEU A 136 -13.00 -33.41 -11.03
N LEU A 137 -13.48 -32.16 -11.18
CA LEU A 137 -14.87 -31.87 -11.56
C LEU A 137 -15.19 -32.35 -12.99
N ILE A 138 -14.26 -32.22 -13.94
CA ILE A 138 -14.43 -32.72 -15.32
C ILE A 138 -14.55 -34.24 -15.34
N ILE A 139 -13.69 -34.96 -14.61
CA ILE A 139 -13.77 -36.44 -14.51
C ILE A 139 -15.12 -36.88 -13.92
N HIS A 140 -15.62 -36.14 -12.91
CA HIS A 140 -16.94 -36.41 -12.34
C HIS A 140 -18.07 -36.15 -13.33
N ALA A 141 -18.00 -35.04 -14.07
CA ALA A 141 -18.98 -34.72 -15.11
C ALA A 141 -19.03 -35.80 -16.20
N VAL A 142 -17.88 -36.33 -16.62
CA VAL A 142 -17.81 -37.38 -17.65
C VAL A 142 -18.37 -38.72 -17.15
N LYS A 143 -18.14 -39.05 -15.87
CA LYS A 143 -18.63 -40.31 -15.27
C LYS A 143 -20.11 -40.27 -14.88
N GLU A 144 -20.72 -39.09 -14.79
CA GLU A 144 -22.11 -38.94 -14.36
C GLU A 144 -23.08 -39.23 -15.52
N LYS A 145 -24.00 -40.18 -15.29
CA LYS A 145 -24.96 -40.63 -16.31
C LYS A 145 -26.18 -39.70 -16.43
N GLU A 146 -26.54 -39.01 -15.36
CA GLU A 146 -27.64 -38.06 -15.37
C GLU A 146 -27.24 -36.74 -16.05
N ALA A 147 -27.90 -36.40 -17.15
CA ALA A 147 -27.60 -35.18 -17.92
C ALA A 147 -27.66 -33.89 -17.08
N ARG A 148 -28.62 -33.78 -16.16
CA ARG A 148 -28.76 -32.60 -15.28
C ARG A 148 -27.58 -32.46 -14.31
N LYS A 149 -27.14 -33.56 -13.69
CA LYS A 149 -25.98 -33.55 -12.78
C LYS A 149 -24.68 -33.31 -13.56
N LYS A 150 -24.54 -33.91 -14.73
CA LYS A 150 -23.41 -33.66 -15.65
C LYS A 150 -23.26 -32.18 -16.01
N LEU A 151 -24.35 -31.52 -16.42
CA LEU A 151 -24.35 -30.07 -16.72
C LEU A 151 -23.97 -29.23 -15.50
N ASN A 152 -24.45 -29.58 -14.31
CA ASN A 152 -24.08 -28.88 -13.08
C ASN A 152 -22.58 -28.96 -12.79
N PHE A 153 -21.97 -30.15 -12.94
CA PHE A 153 -20.51 -30.31 -12.77
C PHE A 153 -19.71 -29.56 -13.84
N GLN A 154 -20.18 -29.50 -15.08
CA GLN A 154 -19.55 -28.71 -16.15
C GLN A 154 -19.62 -27.20 -15.84
N ASN A 155 -20.76 -26.71 -15.39
CA ASN A 155 -20.93 -25.30 -15.01
C ASN A 155 -20.05 -24.94 -13.79
N GLU A 156 -19.92 -25.84 -12.81
CA GLU A 156 -18.99 -25.67 -11.69
C GLU A 156 -17.53 -25.59 -12.18
N ALA A 157 -17.12 -26.49 -13.09
CA ALA A 157 -15.77 -26.46 -13.66
C ALA A 157 -15.48 -25.18 -14.44
N ILE A 158 -16.42 -24.70 -15.27
CA ILE A 158 -16.31 -23.43 -16.01
C ILE A 158 -16.18 -22.26 -15.04
N LEU A 159 -16.97 -22.24 -13.96
CA LEU A 159 -16.88 -21.21 -12.92
C LEU A 159 -15.49 -21.17 -12.26
N PHE A 160 -14.93 -22.33 -11.91
CA PHE A 160 -13.58 -22.40 -11.36
C PHE A 160 -12.52 -21.91 -12.36
N ILE A 161 -12.63 -22.23 -13.64
CA ILE A 161 -11.74 -21.71 -14.69
C ILE A 161 -11.82 -20.18 -14.78
N ALA A 162 -13.03 -19.62 -14.80
CA ALA A 162 -13.23 -18.17 -14.79
C ALA A 162 -12.65 -17.51 -13.54
N LEU A 163 -12.77 -18.18 -12.39
CA LEU A 163 -12.24 -17.70 -11.13
C LEU A 163 -10.70 -17.70 -11.12
N VAL A 164 -10.04 -18.71 -11.71
CA VAL A 164 -8.57 -18.70 -11.93
C VAL A 164 -8.16 -17.53 -12.82
N ALA A 165 -8.85 -17.33 -13.93
CA ALA A 165 -8.52 -16.23 -14.85
C ALA A 165 -8.61 -14.87 -14.14
N PHE A 166 -9.67 -14.65 -13.36
CA PHE A 166 -9.84 -13.43 -12.56
C PHE A 166 -8.80 -13.32 -11.43
N SER A 167 -8.48 -14.40 -10.73
CA SER A 167 -7.50 -14.37 -9.63
C SER A 167 -6.08 -14.11 -10.13
N VAL A 168 -5.71 -14.67 -11.29
CA VAL A 168 -4.43 -14.40 -11.96
C VAL A 168 -4.35 -12.95 -12.41
N PHE A 169 -5.45 -12.39 -12.96
CA PHE A 169 -5.52 -10.97 -13.30
C PHE A 169 -5.26 -10.07 -12.08
N VAL A 170 -5.91 -10.34 -10.95
CA VAL A 170 -5.71 -9.59 -9.70
C VAL A 170 -4.31 -9.83 -9.10
N TRP A 171 -3.72 -11.00 -9.31
CA TRP A 171 -2.34 -11.27 -8.91
C TRP A 171 -1.34 -10.38 -9.68
N GLN A 172 -1.63 -10.11 -10.95
CA GLN A 172 -0.79 -9.31 -11.85
C GLN A 172 -0.85 -7.81 -11.58
N THR A 173 -1.77 -7.30 -10.75
CA THR A 173 -1.83 -5.86 -10.41
C THR A 173 -0.71 -5.40 -9.46
N ARG A 174 0.39 -6.15 -9.33
CA ARG A 174 1.60 -5.66 -8.65
C ARG A 174 2.35 -4.72 -9.58
N ILE A 175 2.95 -3.67 -9.02
CA ILE A 175 3.94 -2.86 -9.74
C ILE A 175 5.06 -3.81 -10.16
N SER A 176 5.50 -3.72 -11.42
CA SER A 176 6.56 -4.61 -11.90
C SER A 176 7.85 -4.36 -11.11
N LYS A 177 8.57 -5.43 -10.76
CA LYS A 177 9.86 -5.30 -10.06
C LYS A 177 10.82 -4.38 -10.81
N GLN A 178 10.80 -4.43 -12.14
CA GLN A 178 11.61 -3.56 -13.00
C GLN A 178 11.27 -2.07 -12.82
N VAL A 179 9.99 -1.71 -12.65
CA VAL A 179 9.60 -0.33 -12.34
C VAL A 179 10.09 0.05 -10.93
N LEU A 180 9.94 -0.83 -9.95
CA LEU A 180 10.49 -0.61 -8.60
C LEU A 180 12.02 -0.50 -8.58
N ASP A 181 12.72 -1.19 -9.47
CA ASP A 181 14.16 -1.11 -9.64
C ASP A 181 14.58 0.18 -10.37
N SER A 182 13.76 0.73 -11.27
CA SER A 182 14.05 2.03 -11.91
C SER A 182 14.08 3.18 -10.90
N PHE A 183 13.32 3.09 -9.81
CA PHE A 183 13.37 4.04 -8.70
C PHE A 183 14.76 4.06 -8.04
N ILE A 184 15.49 2.94 -8.01
CA ILE A 184 16.87 2.92 -7.48
C ILE A 184 17.80 3.77 -8.35
N LEU A 185 17.64 3.77 -9.67
CA LEU A 185 18.46 4.61 -10.55
C LEU A 185 18.22 6.10 -10.28
N GLN A 186 16.97 6.46 -9.95
CA GLN A 186 16.64 7.80 -9.49
C GLN A 186 17.32 8.12 -8.15
N ASP A 187 17.26 7.21 -7.18
CA ASP A 187 17.91 7.37 -5.87
C ASP A 187 19.43 7.63 -6.00
N ILE A 188 20.12 6.90 -6.88
CA ILE A 188 21.55 7.11 -7.14
C ILE A 188 21.82 8.53 -7.65
N SER A 189 20.96 9.04 -8.53
CA SER A 189 21.09 10.40 -9.06
C SER A 189 20.84 11.45 -7.98
N VAL A 190 19.80 11.27 -7.17
CA VAL A 190 19.49 12.16 -6.04
C VAL A 190 20.62 12.18 -5.02
N LYS A 191 21.22 11.02 -4.70
CA LYS A 191 22.37 10.94 -3.78
C LYS A 191 23.60 11.68 -4.29
N LYS A 192 23.88 11.60 -5.59
CA LYS A 192 24.97 12.39 -6.20
C LYS A 192 24.71 13.89 -6.04
N GLU A 193 23.46 14.32 -6.22
CA GLU A 193 23.07 15.72 -6.02
C GLU A 193 23.24 16.15 -4.55
N ILE A 194 22.80 15.34 -3.59
CA ILE A 194 22.97 15.61 -2.15
C ILE A 194 24.47 15.79 -1.81
N ILE A 195 25.33 14.88 -2.29
CA ILE A 195 26.78 14.95 -2.06
C ILE A 195 27.35 16.21 -2.71
N TYR A 196 26.98 16.49 -3.96
CA TYR A 196 27.46 17.68 -4.68
C TYR A 196 27.08 18.98 -3.96
N GLN A 197 25.82 19.14 -3.56
CA GLN A 197 25.35 20.33 -2.86
C GLN A 197 25.97 20.46 -1.47
N LYS A 198 26.16 19.35 -0.75
CA LYS A 198 26.86 19.33 0.54
C LYS A 198 28.31 19.80 0.40
N THR A 199 29.07 19.22 -0.53
CA THR A 199 30.47 19.61 -0.78
C THR A 199 30.56 21.09 -1.14
N LYS A 200 29.66 21.58 -2.00
CA LYS A 200 29.57 23.00 -2.33
C LYS A 200 29.32 23.87 -1.09
N ALA A 201 28.37 23.51 -0.23
CA ALA A 201 28.10 24.24 1.00
C ALA A 201 29.29 24.23 1.97
N ASP A 202 29.98 23.09 2.09
CA ASP A 202 31.19 22.94 2.91
C ASP A 202 32.33 23.83 2.41
N ASP A 203 32.59 23.85 1.10
CA ASP A 203 33.63 24.70 0.49
C ASP A 203 33.35 26.20 0.70
N LEU A 204 32.09 26.62 0.52
CA LEU A 204 31.65 28.00 0.76
C LEU A 204 31.84 28.38 2.23
N PHE A 205 31.48 27.48 3.16
CA PHE A 205 31.64 27.70 4.59
C PHE A 205 33.12 27.80 5.00
N ASN A 206 33.97 26.88 4.53
CA ASN A 206 35.40 26.86 4.84
C ASN A 206 36.11 28.13 4.31
N THR A 207 35.71 28.59 3.13
CA THR A 207 36.22 29.83 2.54
C THR A 207 35.79 31.05 3.36
N LEU A 208 34.52 31.11 3.76
CA LEU A 208 34.00 32.17 4.64
C LEU A 208 34.74 32.19 5.98
N GLU A 209 34.90 31.03 6.62
CA GLU A 209 35.57 30.89 7.91
C GLU A 209 37.03 31.37 7.83
N SER A 210 37.74 30.99 6.77
CA SER A 210 39.13 31.42 6.53
C SER A 210 39.24 32.94 6.31
N ALA A 211 38.31 33.53 5.57
CA ALA A 211 38.28 34.98 5.31
C ALA A 211 37.94 35.79 6.57
N VAL A 212 37.04 35.29 7.41
CA VAL A 212 36.68 35.92 8.70
C VAL A 212 37.85 35.82 9.68
N LYS A 213 38.52 34.65 9.78
CA LYS A 213 39.70 34.46 10.63
C LYS A 213 40.87 35.37 10.24
N SER A 214 41.12 35.56 8.93
CA SER A 214 42.23 36.39 8.45
C SER A 214 41.95 37.89 8.59
N SER A 215 40.70 38.31 8.37
CA SER A 215 40.33 39.73 8.45
C SER A 215 40.00 40.21 9.87
N GLY A 216 39.54 39.30 10.75
CA GLY A 216 38.98 39.65 12.06
C GLY A 216 37.65 40.41 11.98
N ARG A 217 37.01 40.46 10.80
CA ARG A 217 35.75 41.19 10.51
C ARG A 217 34.67 40.21 10.05
N ALA A 218 33.42 40.68 9.91
CA ALA A 218 32.30 39.86 9.42
C ALA A 218 31.96 38.62 10.29
N GLN A 219 32.33 38.61 11.58
CA GLN A 219 32.04 37.49 12.50
C GLN A 219 30.53 37.18 12.62
N SER A 220 29.67 38.21 12.49
CA SER A 220 28.21 38.04 12.51
C SER A 220 27.72 37.10 11.40
N TYR A 221 28.31 37.16 10.20
CA TYR A 221 27.94 36.29 9.09
C TYR A 221 28.41 34.86 9.30
N LEU A 222 29.57 34.66 9.94
CA LEU A 222 30.02 33.32 10.33
C LEU A 222 29.04 32.70 11.32
N THR A 223 28.57 33.44 12.33
CA THR A 223 27.54 32.95 13.26
C THR A 223 26.24 32.59 12.54
N LYS A 224 25.76 33.42 11.60
CA LYS A 224 24.58 33.11 10.78
C LYS A 224 24.77 31.85 9.94
N ALA A 225 25.92 31.70 9.30
CA ALA A 225 26.26 30.52 8.51
C ALA A 225 26.29 29.25 9.37
N THR A 226 26.84 29.33 10.59
CA THR A 226 26.84 28.20 11.54
C THR A 226 25.43 27.84 11.99
N ASP A 227 24.60 28.83 12.34
CA ASP A 227 23.20 28.57 12.74
C ASP A 227 22.41 27.88 11.62
N ILE A 228 22.59 28.33 10.37
CA ILE A 228 21.98 27.69 9.20
C ILE A 228 22.43 26.24 9.06
N ARG A 229 23.74 25.94 9.11
CA ARG A 229 24.24 24.56 9.05
C ARG A 229 23.61 23.68 10.13
N LEU A 230 23.53 24.18 11.36
CA LEU A 230 22.94 23.44 12.48
C LEU A 230 21.45 23.12 12.24
N LYS A 231 20.67 24.09 11.74
CA LYS A 231 19.25 23.86 11.41
C LYS A 231 19.09 22.88 10.26
N THR A 232 19.92 23.01 9.22
CA THR A 232 19.93 22.10 8.06
C THR A 232 20.24 20.67 8.49
N ASP A 233 21.33 20.47 9.24
CA ASP A 233 21.76 19.14 9.70
C ASP A 233 20.73 18.53 10.66
N SER A 234 20.12 19.33 11.54
CA SER A 234 19.05 18.87 12.44
C SER A 234 17.81 18.37 11.68
N LEU A 235 17.38 19.10 10.65
CA LEU A 235 16.24 18.70 9.82
C LEU A 235 16.54 17.44 9.01
N ILE A 236 17.71 17.36 8.40
CA ILE A 236 18.14 16.17 7.63
C ILE A 236 18.27 14.95 8.54
N CYS A 237 18.82 15.11 9.73
CA CYS A 237 18.90 14.04 10.72
C CYS A 237 17.49 13.49 11.03
N TYR A 238 16.53 14.38 11.26
CA TYR A 238 15.14 13.98 11.52
C TYR A 238 14.51 13.23 10.34
N ILE A 239 14.75 13.67 9.10
CA ILE A 239 14.25 12.97 7.89
C ILE A 239 14.87 11.57 7.79
N ASN A 240 16.19 11.45 8.00
CA ASN A 240 16.89 10.17 7.98
C ASN A 240 16.41 9.22 9.09
N GLU A 241 16.17 9.73 10.31
CA GLU A 241 15.60 8.96 11.41
C GLU A 241 14.23 8.39 11.05
N LEU A 242 13.37 9.19 10.41
CA LEU A 242 12.06 8.74 9.95
C LEU A 242 12.19 7.64 8.88
N GLY A 243 13.04 7.82 7.88
CA GLY A 243 13.24 6.84 6.82
C GLY A 243 13.83 5.53 7.34
N ASN A 244 14.83 5.60 8.22
CA ASN A 244 15.42 4.44 8.88
C ASN A 244 14.41 3.73 9.78
N LYS A 245 13.53 4.48 10.47
CA LYS A 245 12.42 3.89 11.23
C LYS A 245 11.48 3.08 10.31
N MET A 246 11.12 3.63 9.15
CA MET A 246 10.28 2.91 8.18
C MET A 246 10.95 1.60 7.70
N LEU A 247 12.25 1.65 7.40
CA LEU A 247 13.00 0.47 6.98
C LEU A 247 13.15 -0.57 8.11
N SER A 248 13.34 -0.12 9.35
CA SER A 248 13.49 -1.00 10.53
C SER A 248 12.25 -1.83 10.86
N TYR A 249 11.06 -1.38 10.44
CA TYR A 249 9.79 -2.08 10.70
C TYR A 249 9.77 -3.50 10.11
N TRP A 250 10.60 -3.77 9.10
CA TRP A 250 10.73 -5.07 8.43
C TRP A 250 12.02 -5.84 8.75
N GLN A 251 12.74 -5.45 9.82
CA GLN A 251 13.88 -6.21 10.35
C GLN A 251 15.02 -6.44 9.34
N GLU A 252 15.35 -5.43 8.53
CA GLU A 252 16.64 -5.46 7.83
C GLU A 252 17.79 -5.25 8.81
N GLU A 253 18.90 -5.95 8.59
CA GLU A 253 20.13 -5.83 9.37
C GLU A 253 20.81 -4.49 8.99
N ASN A 254 20.81 -3.51 9.90
CA ASN A 254 21.29 -2.13 9.70
C ASN A 254 20.64 -1.38 8.50
N PRO A 255 19.33 -1.09 8.55
CA PRO A 255 18.68 -0.36 7.48
C PRO A 255 19.13 1.10 7.46
N SER A 256 19.56 1.57 6.29
CA SER A 256 19.91 2.97 6.06
C SER A 256 19.29 3.47 4.75
N MET A 257 18.77 4.70 4.76
CA MET A 257 18.41 5.45 3.55
C MET A 257 19.56 5.54 2.53
N ASP A 258 20.82 5.33 2.95
CA ASP A 258 21.97 5.28 2.05
C ASP A 258 22.04 3.99 1.22
N SER A 259 21.38 2.91 1.64
CA SER A 259 21.50 1.58 1.04
C SER A 259 20.18 1.00 0.49
N LEU A 260 19.34 1.82 -0.14
CA LEU A 260 18.05 1.40 -0.72
C LEU A 260 18.15 0.32 -1.81
N MET A 261 19.33 0.11 -2.40
CA MET A 261 19.56 -0.93 -3.42
C MET A 261 19.23 -2.34 -2.94
N LYS A 262 19.53 -2.65 -1.67
CA LYS A 262 19.37 -3.99 -1.10
C LYS A 262 17.97 -4.22 -0.53
N PHE A 263 17.14 -3.17 -0.51
CA PHE A 263 15.83 -3.21 0.11
C PHE A 263 14.91 -4.19 -0.61
N SER A 264 14.37 -5.17 0.13
CA SER A 264 13.58 -6.26 -0.45
C SER A 264 12.08 -5.93 -0.63
N GLU A 265 11.49 -5.18 0.30
CA GLU A 265 10.05 -4.90 0.37
C GLU A 265 9.66 -3.53 -0.24
N LYS A 266 10.21 -3.23 -1.43
CA LYS A 266 10.05 -1.94 -2.15
C LYS A 266 8.60 -1.53 -2.38
N GLU A 267 7.73 -2.51 -2.61
CA GLU A 267 6.31 -2.36 -2.95
C GLU A 267 5.38 -2.14 -1.76
N ASN A 268 5.89 -2.19 -0.51
CA ASN A 268 5.06 -2.01 0.67
C ASN A 268 4.38 -0.64 0.68
N THR A 269 3.06 -0.58 0.87
CA THR A 269 2.29 0.68 0.90
C THR A 269 1.71 1.01 2.27
N TYR A 270 2.02 0.20 3.30
CA TYR A 270 1.42 0.28 4.62
C TYR A 270 2.30 1.00 5.65
N VAL A 271 3.62 0.80 5.59
CA VAL A 271 4.54 1.33 6.60
C VAL A 271 4.55 2.86 6.63
N SER A 272 4.57 3.49 5.46
CA SER A 272 4.59 4.96 5.35
C SER A 272 3.34 5.61 5.97
N PRO A 273 2.09 5.24 5.60
CA PRO A 273 0.92 5.85 6.23
C PRO A 273 0.78 5.50 7.71
N LEU A 274 1.25 4.33 8.16
CA LEU A 274 1.28 3.99 9.59
C LEU A 274 2.12 5.02 10.37
N ILE A 275 3.35 5.28 9.94
CA ILE A 275 4.24 6.19 10.67
C ILE A 275 3.85 7.67 10.44
N MET A 276 3.52 8.05 9.21
CA MET A 276 3.32 9.45 8.86
C MET A 276 1.94 9.97 9.25
N ILE A 277 0.90 9.15 9.11
CA ILE A 277 -0.49 9.55 9.35
C ILE A 277 -0.95 9.04 10.73
N ILE A 278 -0.83 7.73 11.00
CA ILE A 278 -1.40 7.15 12.22
C ILE A 278 -0.59 7.56 13.46
N GLU A 279 0.75 7.52 13.40
CA GLU A 279 1.60 8.04 14.49
C GLU A 279 1.77 9.57 14.47
N GLY A 280 1.25 10.26 13.44
CA GLY A 280 1.31 11.71 13.31
C GLY A 280 2.68 12.32 13.01
N LYS A 281 3.67 11.53 12.59
CA LYS A 281 5.02 12.06 12.28
C LYS A 281 5.06 12.98 11.06
N GLY A 282 4.11 12.83 10.14
CA GLY A 282 4.01 13.69 8.96
C GLY A 282 3.71 15.15 9.29
N GLU A 283 2.85 15.41 10.26
CA GLU A 283 2.55 16.77 10.71
C GLU A 283 3.74 17.41 11.45
N ILE A 284 4.51 16.60 12.20
CA ILE A 284 5.75 17.05 12.84
C ILE A 284 6.80 17.40 11.79
N LEU A 285 6.93 16.59 10.74
CA LEU A 285 7.81 16.89 9.60
C LEU A 285 7.39 18.19 8.90
N LYS A 286 6.09 18.37 8.64
CA LYS A 286 5.53 19.58 8.04
C LYS A 286 5.85 20.82 8.89
N SER A 287 5.68 20.76 10.21
CA SER A 287 6.00 21.90 11.08
C SER A 287 7.50 22.22 11.09
N LYS A 288 8.37 21.21 11.12
CA LYS A 288 9.83 21.38 11.05
C LYS A 288 10.29 21.98 9.72
N LEU A 289 9.68 21.57 8.61
CA LEU A 289 9.94 22.15 7.28
C LEU A 289 9.56 23.63 7.26
N ASN A 290 8.36 23.98 7.76
CA ASN A 290 7.90 25.37 7.80
C ASN A 290 8.81 26.26 8.67
N ALA A 291 9.20 25.77 9.86
CA ALA A 291 10.12 26.50 10.73
C ALA A 291 11.50 26.69 10.09
N TYR A 292 11.99 25.68 9.35
CA TYR A 292 13.25 25.79 8.60
C TYR A 292 13.16 26.82 7.47
N THR A 293 12.06 26.80 6.71
CA THR A 293 11.87 27.74 5.60
C THR A 293 11.72 29.19 6.08
N GLU A 294 11.06 29.40 7.22
CA GLU A 294 10.94 30.73 7.84
C GLU A 294 12.31 31.24 8.30
N ALA A 295 13.12 30.37 8.92
CA ALA A 295 14.48 30.72 9.31
C ALA A 295 15.39 31.06 8.10
N MET A 296 15.23 30.33 6.98
CA MET A 296 15.98 30.58 5.76
C MET A 296 15.53 31.85 5.03
N ASP A 297 14.23 32.14 5.00
CA ASP A 297 13.68 33.35 4.36
C ASP A 297 14.21 34.64 4.98
N ALA A 298 14.52 34.62 6.28
CA ALA A 298 15.09 35.75 7.01
C ALA A 298 16.55 36.06 6.64
N VAL A 299 17.27 35.11 6.06
CA VAL A 299 18.72 35.23 5.79
C VAL A 299 19.05 35.25 4.30
N THR A 300 18.19 34.66 3.46
CA THR A 300 18.49 34.43 2.05
C THR A 300 18.16 35.61 1.13
N ASN A 301 18.62 35.54 -0.12
CA ASN A 301 18.34 36.54 -1.16
C ASN A 301 17.07 36.19 -1.96
N SER A 302 16.69 37.03 -2.93
CA SER A 302 15.51 36.79 -3.79
C SER A 302 15.53 35.43 -4.50
N ARG A 303 16.72 34.91 -4.85
CA ARG A 303 16.87 33.59 -5.47
C ARG A 303 16.56 32.47 -4.48
N GLY A 304 17.05 32.57 -3.25
CA GLY A 304 16.70 31.65 -2.18
C GLY A 304 15.21 31.69 -1.82
N LYS A 305 14.60 32.88 -1.79
CA LYS A 305 13.14 33.02 -1.58
C LYS A 305 12.34 32.30 -2.66
N HIS A 306 12.75 32.45 -3.92
CA HIS A 306 12.11 31.73 -5.03
C HIS A 306 12.25 30.21 -4.90
N MET A 307 13.40 29.70 -4.44
CA MET A 307 13.56 28.26 -4.17
C MET A 307 12.66 27.76 -3.03
N ILE A 308 12.46 28.57 -1.99
CA ILE A 308 11.53 28.26 -0.90
C ILE A 308 10.11 28.10 -1.46
N GLU A 309 9.64 29.04 -2.26
CA GLU A 309 8.32 28.99 -2.90
C GLU A 309 8.14 27.75 -3.80
N LEU A 310 9.19 27.38 -4.54
CA LEU A 310 9.13 26.30 -5.52
C LEU A 310 9.16 24.91 -4.88
N PHE A 311 10.05 24.67 -3.90
CA PHE A 311 10.33 23.33 -3.39
C PHE A 311 9.72 23.03 -2.01
N PHE A 312 9.36 24.05 -1.23
CA PHE A 312 8.93 23.88 0.17
C PHE A 312 7.46 24.24 0.39
N ASN A 313 6.65 24.23 -0.67
CA ASN A 313 5.22 24.46 -0.53
C ASN A 313 4.54 23.27 0.20
N THR A 314 4.21 23.49 1.47
CA THR A 314 3.51 22.50 2.32
C THR A 314 2.00 22.76 2.42
N GLN A 315 1.46 23.63 1.56
CA GLN A 315 0.03 23.91 1.52
C GLN A 315 -0.75 22.66 1.07
N ASP A 316 -1.96 22.51 1.61
CA ASP A 316 -2.81 21.40 1.22
C ASP A 316 -3.24 21.55 -0.26
N PRO A 317 -3.26 20.46 -1.03
CA PRO A 317 -3.55 20.51 -2.45
C PRO A 317 -4.95 21.07 -2.69
N GLN A 318 -5.08 21.91 -3.73
CA GLN A 318 -6.38 22.44 -4.09
C GLN A 318 -7.32 21.32 -4.52
N ARG A 319 -8.55 21.39 -4.02
CA ARG A 319 -9.59 20.40 -4.27
C ARG A 319 -9.93 20.39 -5.76
N LYS A 320 -9.67 19.28 -6.46
CA LYS A 320 -10.03 19.12 -7.87
C LYS A 320 -11.51 18.83 -8.06
N ASP A 321 -12.16 18.17 -7.09
CA ASP A 321 -13.59 17.85 -7.13
C ASP A 321 -14.28 17.95 -5.76
N THR A 322 -15.51 18.46 -5.74
CA THR A 322 -16.35 18.66 -4.54
C THR A 322 -16.79 17.37 -3.84
N LEU A 323 -16.59 16.21 -4.46
CA LEU A 323 -16.91 14.90 -3.90
C LEU A 323 -15.67 14.16 -3.34
N GLU A 324 -14.45 14.63 -3.63
CA GLU A 324 -13.24 14.02 -3.08
C GLU A 324 -13.07 14.40 -1.60
N THR A 325 -12.69 13.42 -0.77
CA THR A 325 -12.29 13.69 0.62
C THR A 325 -11.13 14.68 0.66
N PRO A 326 -11.15 15.68 1.55
CA PRO A 326 -10.05 16.64 1.65
C PRO A 326 -8.73 15.90 1.89
N ARG A 327 -7.78 16.08 0.97
CA ARG A 327 -6.43 15.53 1.10
C ARG A 327 -5.56 16.57 1.78
N THR A 328 -4.88 16.14 2.85
CA THR A 328 -3.81 16.93 3.47
C THR A 328 -2.52 16.72 2.71
N TRP A 329 -1.58 17.67 2.83
CA TRP A 329 -0.22 17.52 2.31
C TRP A 329 0.43 16.19 2.76
N VAL A 330 0.20 15.77 4.01
CA VAL A 330 0.74 14.49 4.54
C VAL A 330 0.13 13.30 3.81
N THR A 331 -1.19 13.28 3.62
CA THR A 331 -1.84 12.16 2.93
C THR A 331 -1.39 12.05 1.47
N GLU A 332 -1.21 13.17 0.76
CA GLU A 332 -0.79 13.13 -0.65
C GLU A 332 0.65 12.63 -0.80
N ASN A 333 1.56 13.01 0.11
CA ASN A 333 2.97 12.64 0.03
C ASN A 333 3.31 11.27 0.59
N PHE A 334 2.48 10.70 1.47
CA PHE A 334 2.81 9.49 2.23
C PHE A 334 1.76 8.38 2.18
N GLN A 335 0.57 8.63 1.62
CA GLN A 335 -0.46 7.61 1.45
C GLN A 335 -0.42 7.03 0.05
N HIS A 336 -0.72 5.72 -0.07
CA HIS A 336 -0.84 5.00 -1.35
C HIS A 336 0.43 4.90 -2.21
N LEU A 337 1.56 5.41 -1.75
CA LEU A 337 2.85 5.26 -2.41
C LEU A 337 3.58 3.99 -1.94
N PRO A 338 4.30 3.30 -2.84
CA PRO A 338 5.27 2.29 -2.46
C PRO A 338 6.35 2.89 -1.55
N LEU A 339 6.81 2.11 -0.58
CA LEU A 339 7.78 2.56 0.42
C LEU A 339 9.08 3.04 -0.24
N ILE A 340 9.53 2.39 -1.32
CA ILE A 340 10.70 2.85 -2.06
C ILE A 340 10.52 4.27 -2.62
N ALA A 341 9.33 4.60 -3.13
CA ALA A 341 9.03 5.93 -3.67
C ALA A 341 9.00 6.98 -2.57
N VAL A 342 8.44 6.65 -1.41
CA VAL A 342 8.45 7.54 -0.23
C VAL A 342 9.87 7.85 0.22
N LEU A 343 10.73 6.84 0.34
CA LEU A 343 12.12 7.02 0.77
C LEU A 343 12.93 7.86 -0.22
N ILE A 344 12.67 7.70 -1.52
CA ILE A 344 13.30 8.52 -2.56
C ILE A 344 12.79 9.96 -2.50
N ASN A 345 11.49 10.17 -2.33
CA ASN A 345 10.94 11.52 -2.13
C ASN A 345 11.53 12.18 -0.87
N MET A 346 11.81 11.43 0.18
CA MET A 346 12.52 11.93 1.37
C MET A 346 13.98 12.30 1.05
N ASN A 347 14.70 11.49 0.25
CA ASN A 347 16.01 11.87 -0.27
C ASN A 347 15.95 13.13 -1.16
N ASP A 348 14.91 13.27 -1.96
CA ASP A 348 14.67 14.45 -2.79
C ASP A 348 14.42 15.70 -1.93
N MET A 349 13.67 15.57 -0.83
CA MET A 349 13.55 16.64 0.18
C MET A 349 14.90 17.01 0.77
N ILE A 350 15.75 16.04 1.12
CA ILE A 350 17.12 16.28 1.62
C ILE A 350 17.96 17.03 0.55
N SER A 351 17.82 16.66 -0.72
CA SER A 351 18.46 17.35 -1.84
C SER A 351 18.05 18.81 -1.92
N HIS A 352 16.74 19.12 -1.89
CA HIS A 352 16.24 20.49 -1.88
C HIS A 352 16.71 21.29 -0.66
N ILE A 353 16.77 20.68 0.52
CA ILE A 353 17.28 21.29 1.75
C ILE A 353 18.76 21.69 1.58
N ARG A 354 19.60 20.79 1.06
CA ARG A 354 21.03 21.06 0.81
C ARG A 354 21.24 22.09 -0.29
N MET A 355 20.41 22.09 -1.32
CA MET A 355 20.45 23.11 -2.37
C MET A 355 20.14 24.50 -1.81
N LEU A 356 19.12 24.64 -0.95
CA LEU A 356 18.79 25.90 -0.28
C LEU A 356 19.91 26.36 0.67
N GLU A 357 20.52 25.43 1.40
CA GLU A 357 21.69 25.70 2.23
C GLU A 357 22.85 26.25 1.40
N ALA A 358 23.22 25.59 0.30
CA ALA A 358 24.33 26.02 -0.54
C ALA A 358 24.12 27.41 -1.16
N GLU A 359 22.89 27.72 -1.60
CA GLU A 359 22.57 29.06 -2.12
C GLU A 359 22.60 30.13 -1.04
N THR A 360 22.04 29.82 0.14
CA THR A 360 22.04 30.78 1.26
C THR A 360 23.46 31.02 1.76
N MET A 361 24.30 29.97 1.80
CA MET A 361 25.72 30.08 2.13
C MET A 361 26.47 30.96 1.12
N LEU A 362 26.20 30.79 -0.17
CA LEU A 362 26.78 31.60 -1.23
C LEU A 362 26.42 33.09 -1.05
N TYR A 363 25.17 33.38 -0.71
CA TYR A 363 24.72 34.75 -0.43
C TYR A 363 25.41 35.35 0.79
N ILE A 364 25.49 34.60 1.91
CA ILE A 364 26.16 35.04 3.13
C ILE A 364 27.63 35.35 2.85
N GLN A 365 28.32 34.47 2.11
CA GLN A 365 29.71 34.67 1.74
C GLN A 365 29.90 35.93 0.89
N ALA A 366 29.01 36.19 -0.08
CA ALA A 366 29.09 37.38 -0.92
C ALA A 366 28.96 38.67 -0.10
N ILE A 367 28.02 38.73 0.85
CA ILE A 367 27.87 39.91 1.73
C ILE A 367 29.07 40.05 2.67
N ALA A 368 29.53 38.95 3.27
CA ALA A 368 30.69 38.98 4.15
C ALA A 368 31.94 39.48 3.42
N ALA A 369 32.15 39.06 2.17
CA ALA A 369 33.25 39.55 1.34
C ALA A 369 33.16 41.07 1.08
N ILE A 370 31.96 41.61 0.86
CA ILE A 370 31.75 43.06 0.72
C ILE A 370 32.16 43.80 1.99
N GLU A 371 31.77 43.30 3.18
CA GLU A 371 32.14 43.92 4.45
C GLU A 371 33.66 43.85 4.70
N ILE A 372 34.27 42.69 4.46
CA ILE A 372 35.72 42.49 4.63
C ILE A 372 36.52 43.44 3.73
N ASN A 373 36.07 43.62 2.48
CA ASN A 373 36.74 44.48 1.51
C ASN A 373 36.38 45.97 1.64
N SER A 374 35.40 46.33 2.49
CA SER A 374 35.06 47.72 2.74
C SER A 374 36.16 48.40 3.59
N VAL A 375 36.74 49.49 3.05
CA VAL A 375 37.81 50.25 3.71
C VAL A 375 37.31 50.75 5.07
N PRO A 376 38.01 50.52 6.19
CA PRO A 376 37.63 51.12 7.46
C PRO A 376 37.68 52.64 7.30
N ALA A 377 36.64 53.34 7.74
CA ALA A 377 36.65 54.79 7.83
C ALA A 377 37.80 55.21 8.77
N GLU A 378 38.96 55.50 8.19
CA GLU A 378 40.05 56.16 8.91
C GLU A 378 39.50 57.46 9.47
N LYS A 379 39.71 57.63 10.78
CA LYS A 379 39.49 58.85 11.53
C LYS A 379 39.99 60.02 10.68
N LYS A 380 39.06 60.82 10.12
CA LYS A 380 39.38 62.16 9.61
C LYS A 380 40.01 62.95 10.75
N ASP A 381 41.33 62.98 10.73
CA ASP A 381 42.21 64.07 11.10
C ASP A 381 41.64 65.03 12.16
N LYS A 382 41.81 64.67 13.43
CA LYS A 382 41.86 65.63 14.54
C LYS A 382 43.33 65.86 14.91
N ASN A 383 44.15 66.32 13.97
CA ASN A 383 45.44 66.95 14.26
C ASN A 383 45.79 67.93 13.12
N ASN A 384 44.90 68.89 12.89
CA ASN A 384 45.30 70.12 12.22
C ASN A 384 44.44 71.28 12.71
N LYS A 385 44.86 71.87 13.85
CA LYS A 385 44.79 73.30 14.17
C LYS A 385 45.52 73.61 15.46
#